data_AF-A0A7H9BSC9-F1
#
_entry.id   AF-A0A7H9BSC9-F1
#
_cell.length_a   1.000
_cell.length_b   1.000
_cell.length_c   1.000
_cell.angle_alpha   90.00
_cell.angle_beta   90.00
_cell.angle_gamma   90.00
#
_symmetry.space_group_name_H-M   'P 1'
#
loop_
_entity.id
_entity.type
_entity.pdbx_description
1 polymer ?
#
loop_
_entity_poly.entity_id
_entity_poly.type
_entity_poly.pdbx_seq_one_letter_code
_entity_poly.pdbx_strand_id
1 'polypeptide(L)'
;MHMTPASRIAAALLAVLLALPGQSAQAAIQTREENLAHPRGWSAIAGMDPRAVREVARTLPLSEVAVEDQPWCDRKAELEQTLRQDFGEARIATGTDGVTLWGSDLMGTWTVVFERPDATSCVIASGIGFSDATSPQVFFVKAGFNG
;
A
#
# COMPACT_ATOMS: atom_id res chain seq x y z
N MET A 1 -57.62 3.43 -47.49
CA MET A 1 -57.23 2.08 -47.01
C MET A 1 -55.78 1.87 -47.38
N HIS A 2 -54.89 1.85 -46.38
CA HIS A 2 -53.45 1.72 -46.58
C HIS A 2 -53.06 0.25 -46.75
N MET A 3 -52.33 -0.05 -47.84
CA MET A 3 -51.57 -1.28 -48.02
C MET A 3 -50.24 -0.89 -48.66
N THR A 4 -49.15 -0.99 -47.88
CA THR A 4 -47.78 -1.05 -48.40
C THR A 4 -47.17 -2.39 -48.00
N PRO A 5 -46.44 -3.06 -48.91
CA PRO A 5 -46.04 -4.44 -48.76
C PRO A 5 -44.81 -4.60 -47.85
N ALA A 6 -44.76 -5.77 -47.21
CA ALA A 6 -43.66 -6.24 -46.37
C ALA A 6 -42.34 -6.36 -47.15
N SER A 7 -41.30 -5.70 -46.65
CA SER A 7 -39.93 -5.87 -47.13
C SER A 7 -39.30 -7.11 -46.47
N ARG A 8 -38.84 -8.04 -47.29
CA ARG A 8 -38.00 -9.18 -46.89
C ARG A 8 -36.52 -8.78 -46.97
N ILE A 9 -35.69 -9.58 -46.31
CA ILE A 9 -34.22 -9.71 -46.40
C ILE A 9 -33.49 -8.93 -45.31
N ALA A 10 -32.53 -9.45 -44.56
CA ALA A 10 -32.15 -10.78 -44.08
C ALA A 10 -30.95 -10.54 -43.14
N ALA A 11 -30.89 -11.30 -42.04
CA ALA A 11 -29.71 -11.66 -41.26
C ALA A 11 -28.65 -10.59 -40.92
N ALA A 12 -28.66 -10.22 -39.64
CA ALA A 12 -27.73 -9.35 -38.96
C ALA A 12 -26.27 -9.84 -38.98
N LEU A 13 -25.38 -8.92 -39.36
CA LEU A 13 -24.06 -8.62 -38.80
C LEU A 13 -23.48 -9.66 -37.81
N LEU A 14 -22.73 -10.63 -38.34
CA LEU A 14 -21.92 -11.57 -37.56
C LEU A 14 -20.44 -11.38 -37.90
N ALA A 15 -19.78 -10.32 -37.42
CA ALA A 15 -18.33 -10.16 -37.57
C ALA A 15 -17.64 -9.09 -36.70
N VAL A 16 -18.13 -8.74 -35.50
CA VAL A 16 -17.41 -7.76 -34.63
C VAL A 16 -17.40 -8.22 -33.18
N LEU A 17 -16.71 -9.31 -32.86
CA LEU A 17 -16.47 -9.71 -31.46
C LEU A 17 -15.02 -10.19 -31.19
N LEU A 18 -14.08 -10.05 -32.13
CA LEU A 18 -12.71 -10.55 -31.97
C LEU A 18 -11.63 -9.45 -31.81
N ALA A 19 -12.02 -8.20 -31.57
CA ALA A 19 -11.08 -7.08 -31.43
C ALA A 19 -11.23 -6.34 -30.10
N LEU A 20 -11.53 -7.05 -29.01
CA LEU A 20 -11.25 -6.51 -27.68
C LEU A 20 -9.75 -6.71 -27.44
N PRO A 21 -8.92 -5.65 -27.47
CA PRO A 21 -7.52 -5.80 -27.07
C PRO A 21 -7.53 -6.35 -25.66
N GLY A 22 -6.87 -7.50 -25.48
CA GLY A 22 -6.58 -8.02 -24.15
C GLY A 22 -5.90 -6.91 -23.39
N GLN A 23 -6.57 -6.40 -22.35
CA GLN A 23 -6.01 -5.41 -21.45
C GLN A 23 -4.93 -6.15 -20.65
N SER A 24 -3.75 -6.30 -21.25
CA SER A 24 -2.54 -6.59 -20.52
C SER A 24 -2.46 -5.53 -19.43
N ALA A 25 -2.41 -5.95 -18.16
CA ALA A 25 -2.14 -5.04 -17.05
C ALA A 25 -0.80 -4.37 -17.33
N GLN A 26 -0.84 -3.17 -17.91
CA GLN A 26 0.34 -2.37 -18.13
C GLN A 26 0.66 -1.73 -16.77
N ALA A 27 1.84 -2.03 -16.22
CA ALA A 27 2.36 -1.25 -15.11
C ALA A 27 2.57 0.18 -15.61
N ALA A 28 1.58 1.05 -15.38
CA ALA A 28 1.67 2.45 -15.74
C ALA A 28 2.70 3.12 -14.82
N ILE A 29 3.71 3.76 -15.40
CA ILE A 29 4.62 4.61 -14.64
C ILE A 29 3.83 5.88 -14.30
N GLN A 30 3.37 5.99 -13.06
CA GLN A 30 2.75 7.20 -12.55
C GLN A 30 3.76 8.35 -12.52
N THR A 31 3.31 9.52 -12.96
CA THR A 31 4.09 10.75 -12.95
C THR A 31 4.44 11.18 -11.52
N ARG A 32 5.43 12.06 -11.39
CA ARG A 32 5.76 12.68 -10.09
C ARG A 32 4.57 13.45 -9.52
N GLU A 33 3.83 14.20 -10.34
CA GLU A 33 2.61 14.89 -9.90
C GLU A 33 1.53 13.91 -9.42
N GLU A 34 1.30 12.80 -10.13
CA GLU A 34 0.33 11.78 -9.70
C GLU A 34 0.75 11.12 -8.39
N ASN A 35 2.03 10.82 -8.21
CA ASN A 35 2.55 10.29 -6.96
C ASN A 35 2.49 11.32 -5.81
N LEU A 36 2.59 12.62 -6.10
CA LEU A 36 2.44 13.66 -5.08
C LEU A 36 0.96 13.86 -4.70
N ALA A 37 0.05 13.71 -5.66
CA ALA A 37 -1.39 13.76 -5.42
C ALA A 37 -1.92 12.47 -4.76
N HIS A 38 -1.30 11.33 -5.07
CA HIS A 38 -1.65 9.99 -4.60
C HIS A 38 -0.36 9.20 -4.25
N PRO A 39 0.21 9.42 -3.06
CA PRO A 39 1.43 8.74 -2.65
C PRO A 39 1.27 7.22 -2.69
N ARG A 40 2.23 6.50 -3.29
CA ARG A 40 2.26 5.02 -3.28
C ARG A 40 2.62 4.42 -1.91
N GLY A 41 2.69 5.24 -0.87
CA GLY A 41 2.81 4.82 0.53
C GLY A 41 1.43 4.89 1.16
N TRP A 42 0.92 3.74 1.58
CA TRP A 42 -0.39 3.65 2.21
C TRP A 42 -0.29 4.11 3.65
N SER A 43 -1.11 5.09 4.00
CA SER A 43 -1.34 5.48 5.37
C SER A 43 -2.85 5.59 5.53
N ALA A 44 -3.45 4.59 6.19
CA ALA A 44 -4.82 4.66 6.69
C ALA A 44 -5.12 5.91 7.53
N ILE A 45 -4.03 6.54 7.97
CA ILE A 45 -3.93 7.68 8.84
C ILE A 45 -3.31 8.87 8.10
N ALA A 46 -3.45 8.91 6.76
CA ALA A 46 -2.92 9.99 5.92
C ALA A 46 -3.40 11.36 6.43
N GLY A 47 -2.45 12.28 6.63
CA GLY A 47 -2.72 13.60 7.19
C GLY A 47 -2.82 13.65 8.73
N MET A 48 -2.72 12.52 9.44
CA MET A 48 -2.61 12.52 10.89
C MET A 48 -1.18 12.79 11.36
N ASP A 49 -1.07 13.47 12.51
CA ASP A 49 0.18 13.58 13.24
C ASP A 49 0.67 12.17 13.69
N PRO A 50 1.96 11.84 13.57
CA PRO A 50 2.44 10.49 13.91
C PRO A 50 2.36 10.10 15.38
N ARG A 51 2.21 11.06 16.29
CA ARG A 51 1.82 10.76 17.66
C ARG A 51 0.36 10.30 17.70
N ALA A 52 -0.54 10.99 16.98
CA ALA A 52 -1.94 10.58 16.88
C ALA A 52 -2.09 9.18 16.24
N VAL A 53 -1.32 8.89 15.19
CA VAL A 53 -1.16 7.56 14.59
C VAL A 53 -0.84 6.50 15.63
N ARG A 54 0.16 6.76 16.48
CA ARG A 54 0.58 5.83 17.52
C ARG A 54 -0.52 5.64 18.56
N GLU A 55 -1.19 6.71 18.98
CA GLU A 55 -2.29 6.59 19.94
C GLU A 55 -3.46 5.78 19.38
N VAL A 56 -3.75 5.89 18.07
CA VAL A 56 -4.70 5.01 17.39
C VAL A 56 -4.18 3.56 17.40
N ALA A 57 -2.94 3.32 16.95
CA ALA A 57 -2.34 1.99 16.88
C ALA A 57 -2.27 1.24 18.23
N ARG A 58 -2.17 1.98 19.34
CA ARG A 58 -2.25 1.40 20.70
C ARG A 58 -3.57 0.70 20.98
N THR A 59 -4.66 1.12 20.35
CA THR A 59 -6.02 0.63 20.67
C THR A 59 -6.61 -0.28 19.60
N LEU A 60 -5.96 -0.39 18.43
CA LEU A 60 -6.45 -1.21 17.33
C LEU A 60 -6.42 -2.71 17.64
N PRO A 61 -7.48 -3.44 17.23
CA PRO A 61 -7.50 -4.89 17.32
C PRO A 61 -6.46 -5.51 16.37
N LEU A 62 -6.08 -6.75 16.66
CA LEU A 62 -5.29 -7.54 15.74
C LEU A 62 -6.12 -7.94 14.52
N SER A 63 -5.46 -8.08 13.38
CA SER A 63 -6.02 -8.61 12.14
C SER A 63 -4.99 -9.45 11.43
N GLU A 64 -5.39 -10.59 10.87
CA GLU A 64 -4.52 -11.41 10.01
C GLU A 64 -4.25 -10.75 8.66
N VAL A 65 -5.08 -9.77 8.26
CA VAL A 65 -5.02 -9.13 6.95
C VAL A 65 -4.98 -7.61 7.13
N ALA A 66 -4.09 -6.94 6.38
CA ALA A 66 -4.09 -5.48 6.29
C ALA A 66 -5.36 -4.99 5.56
N VAL A 67 -6.03 -4.00 6.14
CA VAL A 67 -7.19 -3.33 5.52
C VAL A 67 -6.83 -1.87 5.22
N GLU A 68 -7.54 -1.27 4.28
CA GLU A 68 -7.17 0.01 3.66
C GLU A 68 -7.30 1.23 4.60
N ASP A 69 -8.12 1.17 5.63
CA ASP A 69 -8.54 2.33 6.44
C ASP A 69 -8.00 2.35 7.87
N GLN A 70 -7.16 1.39 8.25
CA GLN A 70 -6.47 1.41 9.54
C GLN A 70 -5.04 0.85 9.47
N PRO A 71 -4.15 1.26 10.40
CA PRO A 71 -2.91 0.54 10.67
C PRO A 71 -3.16 -0.96 10.83
N TRP A 72 -2.29 -1.77 10.23
CA TRP A 72 -2.36 -3.21 10.36
C TRP A 72 -1.59 -3.65 11.61
N CYS A 73 -2.28 -4.25 12.57
CA CYS A 73 -1.69 -4.77 13.81
C CYS A 73 -1.78 -6.29 13.86
N ASP A 74 -0.69 -6.95 14.24
CA ASP A 74 -0.62 -8.40 14.43
C ASP A 74 0.32 -8.77 15.60
N ARG A 75 0.45 -10.06 15.91
CA ARG A 75 1.49 -10.61 16.76
C ARG A 75 2.86 -10.22 16.19
N LYS A 76 3.75 -9.73 17.04
CA LYS A 76 5.06 -9.22 16.64
C LYS A 76 5.83 -10.22 15.78
N ALA A 77 5.87 -11.49 16.19
CA ALA A 77 6.59 -12.53 15.48
C ALA A 77 6.07 -12.78 14.06
N GLU A 78 4.75 -12.75 13.87
CA GLU A 78 4.10 -12.98 12.57
C GLU A 78 4.32 -11.78 11.64
N LEU A 79 4.10 -10.56 12.13
CA LEU A 79 4.35 -9.33 11.38
C LEU A 79 5.80 -9.25 10.91
N GLU A 80 6.76 -9.52 11.80
CA GLU A 80 8.17 -9.55 11.43
C GLU A 80 8.49 -10.66 10.42
N GLN A 81 7.81 -11.80 10.51
CA GLN A 81 7.97 -12.88 9.54
C GLN A 81 7.46 -12.46 8.16
N THR A 82 6.27 -11.86 8.08
CA THR A 82 5.71 -11.28 6.86
C THR A 82 6.66 -10.26 6.24
N LEU A 83 7.17 -9.30 7.03
CA LEU A 83 8.12 -8.29 6.51
C LEU A 83 9.37 -8.94 5.89
N ARG A 84 9.93 -9.97 6.54
CA ARG A 84 11.10 -10.68 6.02
C ARG A 84 10.80 -11.53 4.80
N GLN A 85 9.72 -12.30 4.82
CA GLN A 85 9.45 -13.33 3.82
C GLN A 85 8.77 -12.77 2.58
N ASP A 86 7.82 -11.86 2.75
CA ASP A 86 6.97 -11.39 1.66
C ASP A 86 7.51 -10.09 1.05
N PHE A 87 8.21 -9.27 1.85
CA PHE A 87 8.75 -7.97 1.42
C PHE A 87 10.28 -7.92 1.42
N GLY A 88 10.96 -8.99 1.84
CA GLY A 88 12.42 -9.02 1.93
C GLY A 88 12.99 -7.92 2.84
N GLU A 89 12.19 -7.38 3.76
CA GLU A 89 12.58 -6.28 4.61
C GLU A 89 13.34 -6.77 5.84
N ALA A 90 14.42 -6.07 6.18
CA ALA A 90 15.21 -6.27 7.37
C ALA A 90 15.01 -5.10 8.33
N ARG A 91 15.23 -5.35 9.63
CA ARG A 91 15.23 -4.31 10.66
C ARG A 91 16.44 -3.39 10.45
N ILE A 92 16.19 -2.10 10.22
CA ILE A 92 17.21 -1.11 9.86
C ILE A 92 17.63 -0.27 11.07
N ALA A 93 16.65 0.30 11.78
CA ALA A 93 16.91 1.20 12.89
C ALA A 93 15.75 1.20 13.88
N THR A 94 16.06 1.48 15.15
CA THR A 94 15.05 1.80 16.16
C THR A 94 15.00 3.31 16.33
N GLY A 95 13.80 3.88 16.17
CA GLY A 95 13.52 5.28 16.43
C GLY A 95 13.15 5.51 17.90
N THR A 96 12.61 6.69 18.19
CA THR A 96 12.05 7.02 19.49
C THR A 96 10.64 6.45 19.64
N ASP A 97 10.09 6.47 20.86
CA ASP A 97 8.68 6.12 21.13
C ASP A 97 8.23 4.72 20.66
N GLY A 98 9.16 3.75 20.60
CA GLY A 98 8.85 2.35 20.29
C GLY A 98 8.62 2.08 18.81
N VAL A 99 9.09 2.94 17.90
CA VAL A 99 9.05 2.66 16.46
C VAL A 99 10.34 2.06 15.94
N THR A 100 10.20 1.22 14.92
CA THR A 100 11.30 0.54 14.24
C THR A 100 11.13 0.70 12.73
N LEU A 101 12.21 1.09 12.06
CA LEU A 101 12.30 1.10 10.61
C LEU A 101 12.71 -0.29 10.11
N TRP A 102 11.96 -0.76 9.12
CA TRP A 102 12.25 -1.92 8.30
C TRP A 102 12.45 -1.47 6.85
N GLY A 103 13.28 -2.18 6.09
CA GLY A 103 13.52 -1.83 4.70
C GLY A 103 14.20 -2.93 3.89
N SER A 104 14.00 -2.86 2.58
CA SER A 104 14.53 -3.78 1.57
C SER A 104 15.19 -2.96 0.46
N ASP A 105 16.51 -3.04 0.32
CA ASP A 105 17.23 -2.37 -0.78
C ASP A 105 16.85 -3.03 -2.13
N LEU A 106 16.67 -4.36 -2.13
CA LEU A 106 16.26 -5.13 -3.30
C LEU A 106 14.88 -4.71 -3.82
N MET A 107 13.90 -4.56 -2.94
CA MET A 107 12.53 -4.17 -3.32
C MET A 107 12.33 -2.66 -3.33
N GLY A 108 13.28 -1.90 -2.77
CA GLY A 108 13.18 -0.46 -2.58
C GLY A 108 12.05 -0.06 -1.64
N THR A 109 11.62 -0.92 -0.71
CA THR A 109 10.50 -0.67 0.22
C THR A 109 10.98 -0.34 1.62
N TRP A 110 10.20 0.45 2.35
CA TRP A 110 10.40 0.73 3.76
C TRP A 110 9.08 0.66 4.52
N THR A 111 9.17 0.25 5.78
CA THR A 111 8.04 0.15 6.70
C THR A 111 8.42 0.68 8.07
N VAL A 112 7.56 1.48 8.69
CA VAL A 112 7.69 1.88 10.10
C VAL A 112 6.68 1.08 10.91
N VAL A 113 7.21 0.35 11.88
CA VAL A 113 6.46 -0.52 12.79
C VAL A 113 6.46 0.10 14.18
N PHE A 114 5.28 0.24 14.78
CA PHE A 114 5.13 0.55 16.20
C PHE A 114 5.08 -0.75 17.01
N GLU A 115 6.03 -0.95 17.92
CA GLU A 115 6.12 -2.12 18.79
C GLU A 115 5.36 -1.88 20.10
N ARG A 116 4.36 -2.72 20.39
CA ARG A 116 3.57 -2.65 21.63
C ARG A 116 4.19 -3.53 22.71
N PRO A 117 3.98 -3.21 24.01
CA PRO A 117 4.54 -3.98 25.12
C PRO A 117 3.91 -5.38 25.30
N ASP A 118 2.77 -5.65 24.66
CA ASP A 118 1.99 -6.89 24.76
C ASP A 118 2.35 -7.93 23.67
N ALA A 119 3.59 -7.90 23.17
CA ALA A 119 4.10 -8.78 22.11
C ALA A 119 3.35 -8.69 20.76
N THR A 120 2.73 -7.54 20.50
CA THR A 120 2.09 -7.22 19.23
C THR A 120 2.74 -6.00 18.60
N SER A 121 2.50 -5.76 17.32
CA SER A 121 3.10 -4.64 16.58
C SER A 121 2.16 -4.17 15.49
N CYS A 122 2.29 -2.91 15.09
CA CYS A 122 1.46 -2.30 14.07
C CYS A 122 2.30 -1.66 12.97
N VAL A 123 2.02 -1.98 11.71
CA VAL A 123 2.50 -1.19 10.58
C VAL A 123 1.74 0.13 10.57
N ILE A 124 2.46 1.23 10.79
CA ILE A 124 1.87 2.57 10.91
C ILE A 124 2.23 3.47 9.72
N ALA A 125 3.27 3.13 8.97
CA ALA A 125 3.58 3.77 7.69
C ALA A 125 4.37 2.79 6.82
N SER A 126 4.20 2.88 5.51
CA SER A 126 5.01 2.15 4.55
C SER A 126 5.19 2.96 3.27
N GLY A 127 6.18 2.62 2.47
CA GLY A 127 6.38 3.26 1.18
C GLY A 127 7.52 2.66 0.38
N ILE A 128 7.87 3.36 -0.69
CA ILE A 128 8.94 3.00 -1.62
C ILE A 128 10.09 4.01 -1.57
N GLY A 129 11.18 3.68 -2.27
CA GLY A 129 12.40 4.49 -2.35
C GLY A 129 13.32 4.29 -1.14
N PHE A 130 13.31 3.10 -0.54
CA PHE A 130 14.33 2.73 0.44
C PHE A 130 15.69 2.52 -0.25
N SER A 131 16.75 2.89 0.46
CA SER A 131 18.13 2.54 0.13
C SER A 131 18.96 2.57 1.41
N ASP A 132 19.86 1.61 1.56
CA ASP A 132 20.74 1.51 2.73
C ASP A 132 21.77 2.66 2.83
N ALA A 133 22.04 3.35 1.73
CA ALA A 133 22.84 4.57 1.67
C ALA A 133 22.11 5.80 2.22
N THR A 134 20.79 5.71 2.42
CA THR A 134 19.99 6.82 2.96
C THR A 134 19.91 6.73 4.48
N SER A 135 20.17 7.85 5.16
CA SER A 135 20.02 7.96 6.61
C SER A 135 18.62 7.51 7.07
N PRO A 136 18.51 6.60 8.08
CA PRO A 136 17.23 6.13 8.62
C PRO A 136 16.27 7.24 9.04
N GLN A 137 16.81 8.37 9.50
CA GLN A 137 16.08 9.56 9.93
C GLN A 137 15.19 10.11 8.81
N VAL A 138 15.61 9.99 7.55
CA VAL A 138 14.80 10.42 6.40
C VAL A 138 13.47 9.65 6.34
N PHE A 139 13.48 8.35 6.63
CA PHE A 139 12.27 7.53 6.61
C PHE A 139 11.37 7.77 7.81
N PHE A 140 11.96 8.00 8.99
CA PHE A 140 11.19 8.44 10.15
C PHE A 140 10.49 9.78 9.90
N VAL A 141 11.18 10.75 9.30
CA VAL A 141 10.58 12.06 8.92
C VAL A 141 9.52 11.90 7.83
N LYS A 142 9.71 10.99 6.85
CA LYS A 142 8.66 10.68 5.85
C LYS A 142 7.41 10.06 6.50
N ALA A 143 7.59 9.25 7.54
CA ALA A 143 6.52 8.75 8.38
C ALA A 143 6.01 9.82 9.39
N GLY A 144 6.59 11.02 9.36
CA GLY A 144 6.30 12.23 10.14
C GLY A 144 6.76 12.20 11.61
N PHE A 145 7.67 11.30 11.98
CA PHE A 145 8.34 11.33 13.27
C PHE A 145 9.43 12.42 13.27
N ASN A 146 9.66 13.03 14.43
CA ASN A 146 10.77 13.96 14.60
C ASN A 146 12.09 13.17 14.53
N GLY A 147 13.04 13.65 13.71
CA GLY A 147 14.36 13.06 13.53
C GLY A 147 15.31 13.24 14.70
#